data_AF-A0A2M8D5L2-F1
#
_entry.id   AF-A0A2M8D5L2-F1
#
_cell.length_a   1.000
_cell.length_b   1.000
_cell.length_c   1.000
_cell.angle_alpha   90.00
_cell.angle_beta   90.00
_cell.angle_gamma   90.00
#
_symmetry.space_group_name_H-M   'P 1'
#
loop_
_entity.id
_entity.type
_entity.pdbx_description
1 polymer ?
#
loop_
_entity_poly.entity_id
_entity_poly.type
_entity_poly.pdbx_seq_one_letter_code
_entity_poly.pdbx_strand_id
1 'polypeptide(L)'
;MTEPEEQIIAESKVEEETKPPKRHDGLGEIKELRRMRQRRFWRKWLLYAGAPALILILMLVGGHLTGNYILKTGQDHTLMDKLRKFRPRLITKVYDIHGRIIGTFSREKRELITYDEIPETFVQA
;
A
#
# COMPACT_ATOMS: atom_id res chain seq x y z
N MET A 1 74.33 11.49 -46.01
CA MET A 1 73.61 11.92 -44.79
C MET A 1 72.27 11.20 -44.77
N THR A 2 72.27 9.92 -44.40
CA THR A 2 71.08 9.05 -44.30
C THR A 2 71.45 7.90 -43.36
N GLU A 3 71.59 8.17 -42.06
CA GLU A 3 71.92 7.13 -41.06
C GLU A 3 71.16 7.19 -39.72
N PRO A 4 70.35 8.20 -39.33
CA PRO A 4 69.68 8.15 -38.02
C PRO A 4 68.37 7.34 -38.02
N GLU A 5 67.69 7.15 -39.16
CA GLU A 5 66.35 6.54 -39.17
C GLU A 5 66.37 5.01 -39.16
N GLU A 6 67.36 4.36 -39.77
CA GLU A 6 67.46 2.89 -39.75
C GLU A 6 67.80 2.33 -38.36
N GLN A 7 68.56 3.06 -37.55
CA GLN A 7 68.92 2.61 -36.20
C GLN A 7 67.72 2.61 -35.24
N ILE A 8 66.82 3.59 -35.37
CA ILE A 8 65.60 3.69 -34.54
C ILE A 8 64.62 2.57 -34.89
N ILE A 9 64.55 2.20 -36.18
CA ILE A 9 63.70 1.09 -36.65
C ILE A 9 64.30 -0.25 -36.22
N ALA A 10 65.62 -0.39 -36.24
CA ALA A 10 66.30 -1.60 -35.77
C ALA A 10 66.14 -1.78 -34.24
N GLU A 11 66.29 -0.71 -33.46
CA GLU A 11 66.18 -0.74 -32.00
C GLU A 11 64.74 -1.02 -31.53
N SER A 12 63.75 -0.38 -32.15
CA SER A 12 62.33 -0.65 -31.86
C SER A 12 61.89 -2.08 -32.23
N LYS A 13 62.45 -2.67 -33.30
CA LYS A 13 62.16 -4.04 -33.70
C LYS A 13 62.82 -5.08 -32.78
N VAL A 14 64.03 -4.80 -32.27
CA VAL A 14 64.72 -5.64 -31.29
C VAL A 14 64.04 -5.59 -29.90
N GLU A 15 63.48 -4.44 -29.52
CA GLU A 15 62.71 -4.30 -28.29
C GLU A 15 61.34 -5.00 -28.33
N GLU A 16 60.74 -5.12 -29.52
CA GLU A 16 59.49 -5.86 -29.71
C GLU A 16 59.70 -7.39 -29.68
N GLU A 17 60.83 -7.88 -30.19
CA GLU A 17 61.18 -9.32 -30.23
C GLU A 17 61.68 -9.87 -28.87
N THR A 18 62.20 -9.01 -27.99
CA THR A 18 62.71 -9.40 -26.65
C THR A 18 61.63 -9.39 -25.55
N LYS A 19 60.40 -8.99 -25.89
CA LYS A 19 59.29 -8.99 -24.93
C LYS A 19 58.80 -10.43 -24.69
N PRO A 20 58.79 -10.93 -23.44
CA PRO A 20 58.37 -12.29 -23.18
C PRO A 20 56.93 -12.50 -23.68
N PRO A 21 56.62 -13.66 -24.28
CA PRO A 21 55.30 -13.90 -24.84
C PRO A 21 54.25 -13.70 -23.75
N LYS A 22 53.24 -12.87 -24.03
CA LYS A 22 52.11 -12.64 -23.11
C LYS A 22 51.52 -13.99 -22.73
N ARG A 23 51.80 -14.43 -21.50
CA ARG A 23 51.23 -15.65 -20.93
C ARG A 23 49.73 -15.39 -20.80
N HIS A 24 48.94 -15.99 -21.68
CA HIS A 24 47.50 -16.01 -21.54
C HIS A 24 47.17 -16.82 -20.29
N ASP A 25 47.02 -16.09 -19.18
CA ASP A 25 46.40 -16.54 -17.94
C ASP A 25 44.95 -16.90 -18.28
N GLY A 26 44.74 -18.17 -18.66
CA GLY A 26 43.41 -18.69 -18.93
C GLY A 26 42.50 -18.51 -17.73
N LEU A 27 43.01 -18.61 -16.50
CA LEU A 27 42.24 -18.58 -15.24
C LEU A 27 41.59 -17.21 -14.98
N GLY A 28 42.30 -16.12 -15.25
CA GLY A 28 41.85 -14.74 -15.16
C GLY A 28 40.75 -14.43 -16.17
N GLU A 29 40.90 -14.91 -17.41
CA GLU A 29 39.87 -14.75 -18.44
C GLU A 29 38.59 -15.52 -18.09
N ILE A 30 38.67 -16.76 -17.59
CA ILE A 30 37.44 -17.49 -17.17
C ILE A 30 36.75 -16.78 -15.99
N LYS A 31 37.50 -16.15 -15.10
CA LYS A 31 36.96 -15.38 -13.96
C LYS A 31 36.21 -14.13 -14.42
N GLU A 32 36.78 -13.38 -15.36
CA GLU A 32 36.17 -12.18 -15.92
C GLU A 32 34.95 -12.51 -16.79
N LEU A 33 35.01 -13.56 -17.61
CA LEU A 33 33.86 -14.03 -18.40
C LEU A 33 32.70 -14.51 -17.51
N ARG A 34 33.01 -15.19 -16.39
CA ARG A 34 32.00 -15.59 -15.40
C ARG A 34 31.32 -14.36 -14.75
N ARG A 35 32.09 -13.34 -14.37
CA ARG A 35 31.56 -12.06 -13.84
C ARG A 35 30.62 -11.37 -14.81
N MET A 36 30.99 -11.30 -16.10
CA MET A 36 30.17 -10.62 -17.10
C MET A 36 28.86 -11.36 -17.39
N ARG A 37 28.89 -12.69 -17.45
CA ARG A 37 27.69 -13.53 -17.62
C ARG A 37 26.77 -13.42 -16.41
N GLN A 38 27.34 -13.46 -15.21
CA GLN A 38 26.60 -13.40 -13.94
C GLN A 38 25.88 -12.06 -13.74
N ARG A 39 26.48 -10.92 -14.11
CA ARG A 39 25.83 -9.59 -14.02
C ARG A 39 24.61 -9.42 -14.93
N ARG A 40 24.64 -9.96 -16.15
CA ARG A 40 23.48 -9.89 -17.06
C ARG A 40 22.35 -10.80 -16.61
N PHE A 41 22.68 -12.00 -16.14
CA PHE A 41 21.69 -12.96 -15.65
C PHE A 41 21.04 -12.46 -14.35
N TRP A 42 21.84 -11.93 -13.43
CA TRP A 42 21.33 -11.35 -12.18
C TRP A 42 20.45 -10.12 -12.39
N ARG A 43 20.79 -9.21 -13.32
CA ARG A 43 19.90 -8.06 -13.63
C ARG A 43 18.57 -8.51 -14.21
N LYS A 44 18.56 -9.51 -15.09
CA LYS A 44 17.31 -10.04 -15.65
C LYS A 44 16.50 -10.76 -14.57
N TRP A 45 17.13 -11.58 -13.73
CA TRP A 45 16.45 -12.25 -12.63
C TRP A 45 15.87 -11.28 -11.58
N LEU A 46 16.61 -10.24 -11.21
CA LEU A 46 16.12 -9.19 -10.31
C LEU A 46 14.93 -8.42 -10.91
N LEU A 47 14.91 -8.18 -12.22
CA LEU A 47 13.75 -7.55 -12.87
C LEU A 47 12.55 -8.51 -12.95
N TYR A 48 12.76 -9.75 -13.39
CA TYR A 48 11.67 -10.73 -13.55
C TYR A 48 11.12 -11.25 -12.23
N ALA A 49 11.90 -11.28 -11.15
CA ALA A 49 11.45 -11.71 -9.83
C ALA A 49 11.11 -10.53 -8.91
N GLY A 50 11.85 -9.41 -9.00
CA GLY A 50 11.66 -8.25 -8.14
C GLY A 50 10.42 -7.44 -8.48
N ALA A 51 10.09 -7.26 -9.76
CA ALA A 51 8.88 -6.55 -10.18
C ALA A 51 7.58 -7.23 -9.71
N PRO A 52 7.37 -8.56 -9.94
CA PRO A 52 6.17 -9.21 -9.42
C PRO A 52 6.16 -9.31 -7.90
N ALA A 53 7.31 -9.49 -7.24
CA ALA A 53 7.38 -9.49 -5.78
C ALA A 53 6.96 -8.13 -5.19
N LEU A 54 7.38 -7.02 -5.80
CA LEU A 54 6.99 -5.68 -5.38
C LEU A 54 5.47 -5.45 -5.53
N ILE A 55 4.89 -5.90 -6.64
CA ILE A 55 3.45 -5.83 -6.88
C ILE A 55 2.68 -6.64 -5.83
N LEU A 56 3.16 -7.84 -5.50
CA LEU A 56 2.55 -8.69 -4.47
C LEU A 56 2.57 -8.01 -3.10
N ILE A 57 3.69 -7.40 -2.73
CA ILE A 57 3.85 -6.66 -1.47
C ILE A 57 2.89 -5.46 -1.44
N LEU A 58 2.78 -4.71 -2.53
CA LEU A 58 1.84 -3.59 -2.65
C LEU A 58 0.39 -4.04 -2.49
N MET A 59 -0.01 -5.16 -3.09
CA MET A 59 -1.35 -5.72 -2.90
C MET A 59 -1.60 -6.18 -1.46
N LEU A 60 -0.63 -6.83 -0.82
CA LEU A 60 -0.75 -7.27 0.57
C LEU A 60 -0.90 -6.08 1.53
N VAL A 61 -0.06 -5.05 1.36
CA VAL A 61 -0.10 -3.85 2.19
C VAL A 61 -1.40 -3.07 1.94
N GLY A 62 -1.74 -2.84 0.67
CA GLY A 62 -2.98 -2.16 0.28
C GLY A 62 -4.22 -2.89 0.77
N GLY A 63 -4.29 -4.21 0.52
CA GLY A 63 -5.38 -5.07 0.98
C GLY A 63 -5.51 -5.10 2.50
N HIS A 64 -4.39 -5.10 3.23
CA HIS A 64 -4.40 -5.05 4.69
C HIS A 64 -4.93 -3.72 5.22
N LEU A 65 -4.49 -2.58 4.65
CA LEU A 65 -4.98 -1.25 5.01
C LEU A 65 -6.47 -1.09 4.71
N THR A 66 -6.89 -1.41 3.49
CA THR A 66 -8.29 -1.30 3.07
C THR A 66 -9.19 -2.27 3.85
N GLY A 67 -8.76 -3.51 4.04
CA GLY A 67 -9.50 -4.51 4.81
C GLY A 67 -9.71 -4.07 6.26
N ASN A 68 -8.67 -3.57 6.94
CA ASN A 68 -8.80 -3.04 8.29
C ASN A 68 -9.73 -1.83 8.37
N TYR A 69 -9.66 -0.92 7.40
CA TYR A 69 -10.51 0.25 7.35
C TYR A 69 -12.00 -0.13 7.21
N ILE A 70 -12.30 -1.08 6.32
CA ILE A 70 -13.65 -1.60 6.12
C ILE A 70 -14.15 -2.32 7.37
N LEU A 71 -13.34 -3.17 7.99
CA LEU A 71 -13.74 -3.88 9.21
C LEU A 71 -14.01 -2.92 10.38
N LYS A 72 -13.19 -1.89 10.58
CA LYS A 72 -13.42 -0.88 11.62
C LYS A 72 -14.67 -0.05 11.38
N THR A 73 -14.97 0.28 10.12
CA THR A 73 -16.17 1.05 9.76
C THR A 73 -17.43 0.19 9.81
N GLY A 74 -17.35 -1.05 9.32
CA GLY A 74 -18.48 -1.98 9.27
C GLY A 74 -18.83 -2.61 10.62
N GLN A 75 -17.96 -2.49 11.63
CA GLN A 75 -18.28 -2.78 13.03
C GLN A 75 -19.13 -1.65 13.63
N ASP A 76 -20.30 -1.42 13.04
CA ASP A 76 -21.39 -0.57 13.53
C ASP A 76 -22.05 -1.14 14.80
N HIS A 77 -21.30 -1.85 15.64
CA HIS A 77 -21.71 -2.21 17.00
C HIS A 77 -22.13 -0.94 17.79
N THR A 78 -21.59 0.22 17.42
CA THR A 78 -21.98 1.50 18.00
C THR A 78 -23.41 1.91 17.64
N LEU A 79 -23.98 1.46 16.53
CA LEU A 79 -25.32 1.88 16.11
C LEU A 79 -26.37 1.33 17.09
N MET A 80 -26.35 0.02 17.38
CA MET A 80 -27.28 -0.58 18.33
C MET A 80 -27.11 -0.02 19.74
N ASP A 81 -25.87 0.24 20.17
CA ASP A 81 -25.61 0.88 21.46
C ASP A 81 -26.10 2.33 21.52
N LYS A 82 -25.99 3.07 20.41
CA LYS A 82 -26.54 4.43 20.29
C LYS A 82 -28.07 4.41 20.35
N LEU A 83 -28.74 3.47 19.68
CA LEU A 83 -30.19 3.30 19.75
C LEU A 83 -30.64 2.94 21.17
N ARG A 84 -29.95 2.02 21.86
CA ARG A 84 -30.26 1.64 23.26
C ARG A 84 -30.18 2.82 24.22
N LYS A 85 -29.26 3.76 23.98
CA LYS A 85 -29.06 4.95 24.82
C LYS A 85 -29.89 6.16 24.35
N PHE A 86 -30.57 6.07 23.21
CA PHE A 86 -31.32 7.17 22.66
C PHE A 86 -32.56 7.47 23.52
N ARG A 87 -32.59 8.66 24.11
CA ARG A 87 -33.76 9.20 24.82
C ARG A 87 -34.35 10.31 23.98
N PRO A 88 -35.51 10.12 23.34
CA PRO A 88 -36.14 11.19 22.55
C PRO A 88 -36.53 12.36 23.46
N ARG A 89 -36.41 13.59 22.96
CA ARG A 89 -36.93 14.77 23.65
C ARG A 89 -38.44 14.79 23.53
N LEU A 90 -39.13 14.59 24.64
CA LEU A 90 -40.59 14.58 24.73
C LEU A 90 -41.14 15.96 25.02
N ILE A 91 -42.45 16.11 24.81
CA ILE A 91 -43.20 17.35 25.07
C ILE A 91 -43.36 17.53 26.58
N THR A 92 -43.03 18.71 27.09
CA THR A 92 -43.31 19.07 28.49
C THR A 92 -44.74 19.59 28.59
N LYS A 93 -45.59 18.91 29.38
CA LYS A 93 -46.96 19.34 29.67
C LYS A 93 -46.99 20.06 31.02
N VAL A 94 -47.60 21.25 31.07
CA VAL A 94 -47.79 22.03 32.30
C VAL A 94 -49.24 21.89 32.75
N TYR A 95 -49.44 21.59 34.04
CA TYR A 95 -50.75 21.31 34.61
C TYR A 95 -51.14 22.35 35.67
N ASP A 96 -52.44 22.63 35.77
CA ASP A 96 -53.06 23.40 36.85
C ASP A 96 -53.14 22.58 38.15
N ILE A 97 -53.50 23.23 39.27
CA ILE A 97 -53.77 22.60 40.57
C ILE A 97 -54.86 21.52 40.50
N HIS A 98 -55.74 21.60 39.49
CA HIS A 98 -56.80 20.63 39.23
C HIS A 98 -56.39 19.54 38.21
N GLY A 99 -55.12 19.47 37.81
CA GLY A 99 -54.62 18.47 36.84
C GLY A 99 -55.00 18.73 35.38
N ARG A 100 -55.50 19.92 35.04
CA ARG A 100 -55.82 20.31 33.65
C ARG A 100 -54.58 20.84 32.95
N ILE A 101 -54.36 20.52 31.67
CA ILE A 101 -53.22 21.02 30.90
C ILE A 101 -53.41 22.51 30.59
N ILE A 102 -52.49 23.36 31.04
CA ILE A 102 -52.48 24.81 30.77
C ILE A 102 -51.60 25.13 29.56
N GLY A 103 -50.61 24.28 29.25
CA GLY A 103 -49.74 24.50 28.10
C GLY A 103 -48.76 23.36 27.83
N THR A 104 -48.17 23.37 26.63
CA THR A 104 -47.18 22.38 26.19
C THR A 104 -45.97 23.05 25.56
N PHE A 105 -44.77 22.64 25.96
CA PHE A 105 -43.51 23.17 25.45
C PHE A 105 -42.70 22.07 24.76
N SER A 106 -42.38 22.26 23.49
CA SER A 106 -41.55 21.35 22.70
C SER A 106 -40.98 22.05 21.47
N ARG A 107 -39.76 21.67 21.07
CA ARG A 107 -39.17 22.14 19.81
C ARG A 107 -39.77 21.43 18.59
N GLU A 108 -40.15 20.16 18.77
CA GLU A 108 -40.64 19.28 17.71
C GLU A 108 -41.86 18.53 18.24
N LYS A 109 -42.88 18.34 17.40
CA LYS A 109 -44.09 17.58 17.74
C LYS A 109 -43.79 16.09 17.63
N ARG A 110 -43.39 15.48 18.75
CA ARG A 110 -43.15 14.03 18.86
C ARG A 110 -44.02 13.43 19.95
N GLU A 111 -44.60 12.29 19.63
CA GLU A 111 -45.36 11.47 20.57
C GLU A 111 -44.69 10.11 20.68
N LEU A 112 -44.53 9.62 21.91
CA LEU A 112 -43.97 8.31 22.17
C LEU A 112 -45.13 7.32 22.19
N ILE A 113 -45.25 6.54 21.13
CA ILE A 113 -46.17 5.40 21.05
C ILE A 113 -45.38 4.10 21.20
N THR A 114 -45.98 3.12 21.84
CA THR A 114 -45.45 1.76 21.89
C THR A 114 -45.75 1.03 20.58
N TYR A 115 -44.96 0.00 20.28
CA TYR A 115 -45.12 -0.75 19.02
C TYR A 115 -46.51 -1.37 18.89
N ASP A 116 -47.08 -1.82 20.00
CA ASP A 116 -48.41 -2.45 20.07
C ASP A 116 -49.56 -1.47 19.78
N GLU A 117 -49.31 -0.15 19.85
CA GLU A 117 -50.28 0.90 19.53
C GLU A 117 -50.25 1.27 18.03
N ILE A 118 -49.29 0.75 17.26
CA ILE A 118 -49.18 1.01 15.83
C ILE A 118 -50.19 0.10 15.10
N PRO A 119 -51.09 0.66 14.27
CA PRO A 119 -52.02 -0.15 13.49
C PRO A 119 -51.28 -1.13 12.55
N GLU A 120 -51.72 -2.39 12.49
CA GLU A 120 -51.07 -3.43 11.67
C GLU A 120 -50.94 -3.03 10.19
N THR A 121 -51.92 -2.28 9.67
CA THR A 121 -51.91 -1.74 8.30
C THR A 121 -50.75 -0.78 8.04
N PHE A 122 -50.22 -0.14 9.08
CA PHE A 122 -49.07 0.77 8.98
C PHE A 122 -47.73 0.04 9.16
N VAL A 123 -47.74 -1.10 9.85
CA VAL A 123 -46.54 -1.95 10.02
C VAL A 123 -46.16 -2.65 8.71
N GLN A 124 -47.13 -2.92 7.84
CA GLN A 124 -46.95 -3.68 6.61
C GLN A 124 -46.80 -2.84 5.32
N ALA A 125 -46.85 -1.50 5.43
CA ALA A 125 -46.76 -0.57 4.30
C ALA A 125 -45.29 -0.23 3.95
#